data_AF-A0A4S8HI65-F1
#
_entry.id   AF-A0A4S8HI65-F1
#
_cell.length_a   1.000
_cell.length_b   1.000
_cell.length_c   1.000
_cell.angle_alpha   90.00
_cell.angle_beta   90.00
_cell.angle_gamma   90.00
#
_symmetry.space_group_name_H-M   'P 1'
#
loop_
_entity.id
_entity.type
_entity.pdbx_description
1 polymer ?
#
loop_
_entity_poly.entity_id
_entity_poly.type
_entity_poly.pdbx_seq_one_letter_code
_entity_poly.pdbx_strand_id
1 'polypeptide(L)'
;MEFEYFLASGLVVLIVGISFLWNRINFIKKGNIAIATVVKLEMRPDSEDNPYYIPFFQFTSRYNNEIIYQHSDTQSRDTWVLRQTAKVAYKEGFFNDDHEILLLTFNNVFGLSTILLNVGMVLLIISGSCYWNVSGYTPFYIVLGSITIVTLTLRIWANRFFKNLE
;
A
#
# COMPACT_ATOMS: atom_id res chain seq x y z
N MET A 1 0.38 -30.82 -16.78
CA MET A 1 -0.97 -30.24 -16.59
C MET A 1 -1.09 -29.44 -15.30
N GLU A 2 -0.83 -29.96 -14.10
CA GLU A 2 -1.07 -29.17 -12.87
C GLU A 2 -0.17 -27.93 -12.70
N PHE A 3 1.11 -27.99 -13.08
CA PHE A 3 2.03 -26.85 -12.96
C PHE A 3 1.73 -25.70 -13.93
N GLU A 4 1.10 -25.98 -15.08
CA GLU A 4 0.75 -24.96 -16.08
C GLU A 4 -0.30 -23.98 -15.53
N TYR A 5 -1.22 -24.46 -14.69
CA TYR A 5 -2.22 -23.62 -14.01
C TYR A 5 -1.58 -22.70 -12.96
N PHE A 6 -0.61 -23.19 -12.19
CA PHE A 6 0.14 -22.37 -11.23
C PHE A 6 1.00 -21.32 -11.93
N LEU A 7 1.61 -21.67 -13.07
CA LEU A 7 2.37 -20.73 -13.89
C LEU A 7 1.48 -19.64 -14.48
N ALA A 8 0.36 -20.02 -15.10
CA ALA A 8 -0.58 -19.09 -15.70
C ALA A 8 -1.21 -18.15 -14.66
N SER A 9 -1.69 -18.70 -13.53
CA SER A 9 -2.27 -17.90 -12.45
C SER A 9 -1.23 -16.98 -11.79
N GLY A 10 0.00 -17.44 -11.57
CA GLY A 10 1.09 -16.62 -11.03
C GLY A 10 1.42 -15.43 -11.93
N LEU A 11 1.48 -15.64 -13.24
CA LEU A 11 1.69 -14.57 -14.23
C LEU A 11 0.55 -13.55 -14.22
N VAL A 12 -0.71 -14.01 -14.21
CA VAL A 12 -1.88 -13.11 -14.16
C VAL A 12 -1.85 -12.26 -12.90
N VAL A 13 -1.61 -12.87 -11.73
CA VAL A 13 -1.54 -12.14 -10.44
C VAL A 13 -0.40 -11.12 -10.45
N LEU A 14 0.76 -11.44 -11.04
CA LEU A 14 1.86 -10.49 -11.18
C LEU A 14 1.48 -9.30 -12.07
N ILE A 15 0.86 -9.55 -13.23
CA ILE A 15 0.42 -8.48 -14.15
C ILE A 15 -0.57 -7.56 -13.45
N VAL A 16 -1.52 -8.13 -12.70
CA VAL A 16 -2.49 -7.35 -11.92
C VAL A 16 -1.77 -6.54 -10.82
N GLY A 17 -0.86 -7.16 -10.06
CA GLY A 17 -0.08 -6.47 -9.03
C GLY A 17 0.73 -5.29 -9.56
N ILE A 18 1.39 -5.46 -10.72
CA ILE A 18 2.13 -4.40 -11.41
C ILE A 18 1.18 -3.29 -11.88
N SER A 19 0.01 -3.65 -12.41
CA SER A 19 -0.99 -2.68 -12.88
C SER A 19 -1.49 -1.79 -11.73
N PHE A 20 -1.76 -2.39 -10.55
CA PHE A 20 -2.11 -1.64 -9.34
C PHE A 20 -0.97 -0.71 -8.90
N LEU A 21 0.26 -1.21 -8.90
CA LEU A 21 1.44 -0.41 -8.56
C LEU A 21 1.55 0.81 -9.48
N TRP A 22 1.40 0.60 -10.78
CA TRP A 22 1.52 1.66 -11.78
C TRP A 22 0.39 2.68 -11.67
N ASN A 23 -0.85 2.21 -11.41
CA ASN A 23 -1.98 3.11 -11.20
C ASN A 23 -1.75 4.01 -9.98
N ARG A 24 -1.23 3.46 -8.88
CA ARG A 24 -0.89 4.24 -7.67
C ARG A 24 0.25 5.23 -7.91
N ILE A 25 1.29 4.84 -8.65
CA ILE A 25 2.37 5.75 -9.04
C ILE A 25 1.84 6.89 -9.90
N ASN A 26 0.99 6.58 -10.89
CA ASN A 26 0.39 7.59 -11.76
C ASN A 26 -0.53 8.53 -11.00
N PHE A 27 -1.29 8.00 -10.02
CA PHE A 27 -2.09 8.81 -9.12
C PHE A 27 -1.24 9.82 -8.35
N ILE A 28 -0.13 9.36 -7.75
CA ILE A 28 0.76 10.24 -6.98
C ILE A 28 1.46 11.27 -7.88
N LYS A 29 1.92 10.87 -9.07
CA LYS A 29 2.59 11.77 -10.02
C LYS A 29 1.67 12.83 -10.62
N LYS A 30 0.38 12.51 -10.77
CA LYS A 30 -0.63 13.43 -11.35
C LYS A 30 -1.42 14.20 -10.28
N GLY A 31 -1.41 13.74 -9.04
CA GLY A 31 -2.07 14.37 -7.91
C GLY A 31 -1.26 15.52 -7.33
N ASN A 32 -1.93 16.37 -6.55
CA ASN A 32 -1.29 17.40 -5.76
C ASN A 32 -0.82 16.80 -4.43
N ILE A 33 0.34 17.22 -3.95
CA ILE A 33 0.87 16.79 -2.65
C ILE A 33 0.69 17.93 -1.66
N ALA A 34 0.08 17.63 -0.51
CA ALA A 34 -0.05 18.56 0.59
C ALA A 34 0.48 17.92 1.88
N ILE A 35 0.87 18.78 2.82
CA ILE A 35 1.23 18.38 4.18
C ILE A 35 -0.05 18.49 5.01
N ALA A 36 -0.52 17.35 5.50
CA ALA A 36 -1.66 17.28 6.40
C ALA A 36 -1.21 17.11 7.84
N THR A 37 -1.93 17.75 8.76
CA THR A 37 -1.65 17.69 10.20
C THR A 37 -2.74 16.88 10.89
N VAL A 38 -2.37 15.97 11.78
CA VAL A 38 -3.35 15.24 12.60
C VAL A 38 -3.97 16.20 13.61
N VAL A 39 -5.26 16.47 13.45
CA VAL A 39 -6.00 17.43 14.29
C VAL A 39 -6.87 16.75 15.34
N LYS A 40 -7.32 15.53 15.07
CA LYS A 40 -8.16 14.76 15.97
C LYS A 40 -7.83 13.28 15.82
N LEU A 41 -7.81 12.54 16.93
CA LEU A 41 -7.92 11.09 16.93
C LEU A 41 -9.25 10.73 17.58
N GLU A 42 -10.11 10.06 16.82
CA GLU A 42 -11.38 9.56 17.35
C GLU A 42 -11.21 8.11 17.78
N MET A 43 -11.45 7.84 19.06
CA MET A 43 -11.50 6.49 19.60
C MET A 43 -12.90 5.95 19.39
N ARG A 44 -13.02 4.80 18.74
CA ARG A 44 -14.27 4.05 18.65
C ARG A 44 -14.05 2.62 19.16
N PRO A 45 -15.02 2.05 19.88
CA PRO A 45 -15.00 0.65 20.24
C PRO A 45 -15.39 -0.21 19.04
N ASP A 46 -14.72 -1.35 18.86
CA ASP A 46 -15.15 -2.41 17.96
C ASP A 46 -16.30 -3.22 18.57
N SER A 47 -16.84 -4.15 17.78
CA SER A 47 -17.81 -5.18 18.11
C SER A 47 -17.47 -5.96 19.39
N GLU A 48 -16.18 -6.04 19.73
CA GLU A 48 -15.63 -6.69 20.93
C GLU A 48 -15.15 -5.69 22.01
N ASP A 49 -15.57 -4.43 21.94
CA ASP A 49 -15.19 -3.33 22.85
C ASP A 49 -13.68 -3.01 22.87
N ASN A 50 -12.95 -3.49 21.85
CA ASN A 50 -11.55 -3.16 21.64
C ASN A 50 -11.44 -1.74 21.06
N PRO A 51 -10.65 -0.84 21.67
CA PRO A 51 -10.58 0.54 21.22
C PRO A 51 -9.70 0.68 19.98
N TYR A 52 -10.27 1.26 18.93
CA TYR A 52 -9.52 1.64 17.74
C TYR A 52 -9.54 3.13 17.48
N TYR A 53 -8.48 3.63 16.84
CA TYR A 53 -8.25 5.05 16.65
C TYR A 53 -8.33 5.42 15.16
N ILE A 54 -9.18 6.38 14.84
CA ILE A 54 -9.31 6.96 13.51
C ILE A 54 -8.68 8.37 13.53
N PRO A 55 -7.55 8.60 12.83
CA PRO A 55 -6.97 9.93 12.71
C PRO A 55 -7.72 10.78 11.68
N PHE A 56 -7.99 12.03 12.06
CA PHE A 56 -8.45 13.09 11.17
C PHE A 56 -7.28 13.99 10.82
N PHE A 57 -7.07 14.15 9.51
CA PHE A 57 -6.01 14.95 8.94
C PHE A 57 -6.59 16.24 8.37
N GLN A 58 -6.07 17.39 8.78
CA GLN A 58 -6.42 18.68 8.20
C GLN A 58 -5.28 19.15 7.29
N PHE A 59 -5.61 19.53 6.06
CA PHE A 59 -4.66 20.19 5.16
C PHE A 59 -5.35 21.29 4.36
N THR A 60 -4.54 22.24 3.90
CA THR A 60 -5.00 23.32 3.03
C THR A 60 -4.74 22.90 1.58
N SER A 61 -5.79 22.84 0.76
CA SER A 61 -5.67 22.65 -0.69
C SER A 61 -4.99 23.86 -1.34
N ARG A 62 -4.49 23.69 -2.58
CA ARG A 62 -3.92 24.76 -3.40
C ARG A 62 -4.83 25.99 -3.53
N TYR A 63 -6.15 25.83 -3.40
CA TYR A 63 -7.12 26.94 -3.43
C TYR A 63 -7.41 27.56 -2.07
N ASN A 64 -6.56 27.31 -1.07
CA ASN A 64 -6.73 27.80 0.30
C ASN A 64 -8.00 27.27 1.00
N ASN A 65 -8.52 26.13 0.54
CA ASN A 65 -9.64 25.44 1.18
C ASN A 65 -9.11 24.49 2.26
N GLU A 66 -9.63 24.60 3.47
CA GLU A 66 -9.33 23.64 4.54
C GLU A 66 -10.14 22.36 4.33
N ILE A 67 -9.43 21.25 4.12
CA ILE A 67 -10.02 19.93 3.94
C ILE A 67 -9.70 19.09 5.17
N ILE A 68 -10.74 18.55 5.81
CA ILE A 68 -10.61 17.60 6.91
C ILE A 68 -10.87 16.20 6.34
N TYR A 69 -9.82 15.41 6.25
CA TYR A 69 -9.86 14.03 5.78
C TYR A 69 -9.94 13.07 6.96
N GLN A 70 -10.99 12.26 6.97
CA GLN A 70 -11.06 11.10 7.85
C GLN A 70 -10.37 9.91 7.18
N HIS A 71 -9.36 9.35 7.83
CA HIS A 71 -8.72 8.15 7.30
C HIS A 71 -9.67 6.95 7.39
N SER A 72 -9.78 6.20 6.30
CA SER A 72 -10.64 5.01 6.23
C SER A 72 -10.08 3.82 6.99
N ASP A 73 -8.76 3.77 7.20
CA ASP A 73 -8.12 2.66 7.91
C ASP A 73 -8.06 2.89 9.42
N THR A 74 -8.45 1.85 10.13
CA THR A 74 -8.32 1.69 11.57
C THR A 74 -6.85 1.60 11.97
N GLN A 75 -6.37 2.49 12.84
CA GLN A 75 -4.97 2.50 13.27
C GLN A 75 -4.85 2.19 14.77
N SER A 76 -3.71 1.63 15.15
CA SER A 76 -3.37 1.45 16.57
C SER A 76 -3.03 2.80 17.20
N ARG A 77 -3.20 2.90 18.53
CA ARG A 77 -3.00 4.15 19.31
C ARG A 77 -1.66 4.83 19.06
N ASP A 78 -0.60 4.05 18.93
CA ASP A 78 0.78 4.57 18.83
C ASP A 78 1.21 4.90 17.39
N THR A 79 0.33 4.71 16.41
CA THR A 79 0.68 4.96 15.00
C THR A 79 0.70 6.46 14.68
N TRP A 80 -0.16 7.25 15.33
CA TRP A 80 -0.32 8.69 15.03
C TRP A 80 -0.42 9.53 16.29
N VAL A 81 0.38 10.60 16.35
CA VAL A 81 0.36 11.58 17.44
C VAL A 81 -0.38 12.84 16.98
N LEU A 82 -1.13 13.47 17.88
CA LEU A 82 -1.73 14.79 17.62
C LEU A 82 -0.65 15.78 17.17
N ARG A 83 -0.98 16.64 16.18
CA ARG A 83 -0.08 17.59 15.53
C ARG A 83 1.06 16.99 14.71
N GLN A 84 1.11 15.66 14.56
CA GLN A 84 2.03 15.04 13.62
C GLN A 84 1.65 15.43 12.19
N THR A 85 2.65 15.72 11.37
CA THR A 85 2.47 16.00 9.95
C THR A 85 2.69 14.74 9.12
N ALA A 86 1.84 14.55 8.12
CA ALA A 86 1.91 13.46 7.16
C ALA A 86 1.73 14.03 5.75
N LYS A 87 2.36 13.42 4.75
CA LYS A 87 2.14 13.80 3.36
C LYS A 87 0.88 13.11 2.85
N VAL A 88 0.04 13.85 2.15
CA VAL A 88 -1.14 13.34 1.46
C VAL A 88 -1.07 13.72 -0.01
N ALA A 89 -1.36 12.76 -0.89
CA ALA A 89 -1.61 13.01 -2.29
C ALA A 89 -3.13 13.11 -2.46
N TYR A 90 -3.61 14.23 -3.01
CA TYR A 90 -5.02 14.43 -3.29
C TYR A 90 -5.22 14.79 -4.75
N LYS A 91 -6.33 14.33 -5.32
CA LYS A 91 -6.78 14.76 -6.63
C LYS A 91 -8.04 15.57 -6.46
N GLU A 92 -8.05 16.78 -7.00
CA GLU A 92 -9.23 17.64 -6.99
C GLU A 92 -10.22 17.09 -8.02
N GLY A 93 -11.28 16.47 -7.52
CA GLY A 93 -12.44 16.06 -8.30
C GLY A 93 -13.26 17.29 -8.70
N PHE A 94 -13.75 17.30 -9.94
CA PHE A 94 -14.52 18.41 -10.51
C PHE A 94 -15.92 18.55 -9.90
N PHE A 95 -16.35 17.61 -9.04
CA PHE A 95 -17.67 17.55 -8.44
C PHE A 95 -17.58 17.13 -6.97
N ASN A 96 -18.06 18.01 -6.09
CA ASN A 96 -18.49 17.83 -4.70
C ASN A 96 -17.87 16.68 -3.87
N ASP A 97 -17.18 17.06 -2.80
CA ASP A 97 -16.84 16.31 -1.58
C ASP A 97 -15.99 15.03 -1.70
N ASP A 98 -15.96 14.35 -2.84
CA ASP A 98 -15.14 13.15 -3.04
C ASP A 98 -13.71 13.52 -3.46
N HIS A 99 -12.98 14.11 -2.53
CA HIS A 99 -11.54 14.22 -2.65
C HIS A 99 -10.95 12.83 -2.50
N GLU A 100 -10.46 12.24 -3.60
CA GLU A 100 -9.62 11.05 -3.53
C GLU A 100 -8.32 11.45 -2.82
N ILE A 101 -8.26 11.19 -1.51
CA ILE A 101 -7.13 11.53 -0.66
C ILE A 101 -6.42 10.23 -0.30
N LEU A 102 -5.15 10.19 -0.66
CA LEU A 102 -4.26 9.06 -0.43
C LEU A 102 -3.16 9.49 0.53
N LEU A 103 -3.15 8.92 1.73
CA LEU A 103 -2.04 9.08 2.66
C LEU A 103 -0.77 8.43 2.06
N LEU A 104 0.31 9.20 1.91
CA LEU A 104 1.59 8.78 1.31
C LEU A 104 2.42 7.92 2.29
N THR A 105 1.81 6.84 2.79
CA THR A 105 2.49 5.82 3.59
C THR A 105 2.69 4.56 2.76
N PHE A 106 3.86 3.91 2.89
CA PHE A 106 4.20 2.70 2.13
C PHE A 106 3.08 1.66 2.11
N ASN A 107 2.50 1.34 3.27
CA ASN A 107 1.47 0.31 3.38
C ASN A 107 0.15 0.73 2.69
N ASN A 108 -0.25 1.99 2.80
CA ASN A 108 -1.49 2.48 2.19
C ASN A 108 -1.36 2.60 0.66
N VAL A 109 -0.21 3.08 0.17
CA VAL A 109 0.02 3.26 -1.26
C VAL A 109 0.34 1.93 -1.96
N PHE A 110 1.25 1.16 -1.38
CA PHE A 110 1.87 0.01 -2.05
C PHE A 110 1.57 -1.32 -1.36
N GLY A 111 0.91 -1.36 -0.20
CA GLY A 111 0.66 -2.59 0.55
C GLY A 111 -0.08 -3.64 -0.27
N LEU A 112 -1.22 -3.27 -0.87
CA LEU A 112 -1.98 -4.18 -1.73
C LEU A 112 -1.15 -4.68 -2.92
N SER A 113 -0.43 -3.78 -3.59
CA SER A 113 0.44 -4.15 -4.72
C SER A 113 1.56 -5.11 -4.28
N THR A 114 2.13 -4.88 -3.10
CA THR A 114 3.18 -5.73 -2.50
C THR A 114 2.66 -7.13 -2.21
N ILE A 115 1.43 -7.23 -1.66
CA ILE A 115 0.79 -8.52 -1.38
C ILE A 115 0.57 -9.28 -2.69
N LEU A 116 0.00 -8.65 -3.71
CA LEU A 116 -0.24 -9.30 -5.00
C LEU A 116 1.08 -9.74 -5.66
N LEU A 117 2.11 -8.90 -5.65
CA LEU A 117 3.42 -9.25 -6.20
C LEU A 117 4.02 -10.46 -5.49
N ASN A 118 3.95 -10.51 -4.15
CA ASN A 118 4.43 -11.65 -3.38
C ASN A 118 3.64 -12.93 -3.71
N VAL A 119 2.31 -12.87 -3.74
CA VAL A 119 1.48 -14.04 -4.07
C VAL A 119 1.80 -14.56 -5.47
N GLY A 120 1.89 -13.68 -6.46
CA GLY A 120 2.25 -14.05 -7.82
C GLY A 120 3.64 -14.69 -7.90
N MET A 121 4.61 -14.15 -7.16
CA MET A 121 5.97 -14.70 -7.10
C MET A 121 6.01 -16.09 -6.45
N VAL A 122 5.27 -16.29 -5.36
CA VAL A 122 5.18 -17.60 -4.68
C VAL A 122 4.61 -18.66 -5.62
N LEU A 123 3.55 -18.32 -6.36
CA LEU A 123 2.95 -19.24 -7.35
C LEU A 123 3.96 -19.62 -8.45
N LEU A 124 4.75 -18.67 -8.94
CA LEU A 124 5.81 -18.96 -9.92
C LEU A 124 6.93 -19.84 -9.34
N ILE A 125 7.35 -19.60 -8.10
CA ILE A 125 8.39 -20.40 -7.44
C ILE A 125 7.91 -21.84 -7.22
N ILE A 126 6.66 -22.03 -6.78
CA ILE A 126 6.05 -23.35 -6.62
C ILE A 126 5.99 -24.05 -7.98
N SER A 127 5.49 -23.38 -9.02
CA SER A 127 5.42 -23.92 -10.37
C SER A 127 6.81 -24.33 -10.90
N GLY A 128 7.82 -23.48 -10.73
CA GLY A 128 9.19 -23.77 -11.18
C GLY A 128 9.82 -24.92 -10.41
N SER A 129 9.58 -24.99 -9.10
CA SER A 129 10.09 -26.07 -8.24
C SER A 129 9.48 -27.42 -8.62
N CYS A 130 8.18 -27.46 -8.94
CA CYS A 130 7.51 -28.65 -9.45
C CYS A 130 8.06 -29.09 -10.81
N TYR A 131 8.33 -28.14 -11.72
CA TYR A 131 8.87 -28.43 -13.04
C TYR A 131 10.30 -29.02 -12.98
N TRP A 132 11.15 -28.51 -12.08
CA TRP A 132 12.53 -28.99 -11.90
C TRP A 132 12.67 -30.15 -10.91
N ASN A 133 11.54 -30.65 -10.36
CA ASN A 133 11.51 -31.71 -9.36
C ASN A 133 12.44 -31.42 -8.16
N VAL A 134 12.42 -30.17 -7.67
CA VAL A 134 13.21 -29.75 -6.53
C VAL A 134 12.60 -30.34 -5.26
N SER A 135 13.27 -31.34 -4.67
CA SER A 135 12.79 -32.03 -3.48
C SER A 135 13.22 -31.35 -2.17
N GLY A 136 12.44 -31.57 -1.11
CA GLY A 136 12.77 -31.19 0.27
C GLY A 136 12.31 -29.78 0.66
N TYR A 137 13.03 -29.15 1.58
CA TYR A 137 12.70 -27.82 2.13
C TYR A 137 13.21 -26.65 1.28
N THR A 138 13.98 -26.93 0.22
CA THR A 138 14.55 -25.94 -0.70
C THR A 138 13.52 -24.93 -1.25
N PRO A 139 12.33 -25.33 -1.77
CA PRO A 139 11.33 -24.38 -2.25
C PRO A 139 10.82 -23.45 -1.15
N PHE A 140 10.72 -23.93 0.09
CA PHE A 140 10.27 -23.12 1.22
C PHE A 140 11.26 -21.98 1.55
N TYR A 141 12.56 -22.29 1.58
CA TYR A 141 13.60 -21.27 1.79
C TYR A 141 13.66 -20.26 0.64
N ILE A 142 13.48 -20.71 -0.61
CA ILE A 142 13.43 -19.84 -1.78
C ILE A 142 12.21 -18.89 -1.69
N VAL A 143 11.04 -19.40 -1.30
CA VAL A 143 9.84 -18.59 -1.10
C VAL A 143 10.08 -17.51 -0.04
N LEU A 144 10.55 -17.87 1.16
CA LEU A 144 10.81 -16.90 2.22
C LEU A 144 11.87 -15.86 1.84
N GLY A 145 12.96 -16.31 1.21
CA GLY A 145 13.99 -15.42 0.68
C GLY A 145 13.44 -14.45 -0.37
N SER A 146 12.59 -14.95 -1.27
CA SER A 146 12.01 -14.13 -2.32
C SER A 146 11.06 -13.05 -1.79
N ILE A 147 10.19 -13.38 -0.82
CA ILE A 147 9.27 -12.44 -0.18
C ILE A 147 10.06 -11.33 0.53
N THR A 148 11.10 -11.70 1.28
CA THR A 148 11.92 -10.71 2.00
C THR A 148 12.68 -9.79 1.04
N ILE A 149 13.25 -10.34 -0.03
CA ILE A 149 13.94 -9.53 -1.06
C ILE A 149 12.96 -8.58 -1.76
N VAL A 150 11.80 -9.06 -2.20
CA VAL A 150 10.80 -8.23 -2.90
C VAL A 150 10.27 -7.12 -2.00
N THR A 151 9.89 -7.45 -0.77
CA THR A 151 9.39 -6.45 0.19
C THR A 151 10.45 -5.41 0.55
N LEU A 152 11.70 -5.83 0.78
CA LEU A 152 12.79 -4.93 1.12
C LEU A 152 13.16 -4.01 -0.05
N THR A 153 13.31 -4.57 -1.25
CA THR A 153 13.64 -3.80 -2.46
C THR A 153 12.53 -2.80 -2.78
N LEU A 154 11.26 -3.20 -2.71
CA LEU A 154 10.14 -2.31 -2.94
C LEU A 154 10.04 -1.22 -1.87
N ARG A 155 10.33 -1.53 -0.60
CA ARG A 155 10.36 -0.55 0.49
C ARG A 155 11.49 0.47 0.31
N ILE A 156 12.68 0.03 -0.06
CA ILE A 156 13.82 0.91 -0.36
C ILE A 156 13.48 1.81 -1.55
N TRP A 157 12.93 1.24 -2.62
CA TRP A 157 12.51 1.98 -3.80
C TRP A 157 11.42 3.00 -3.48
N ALA A 158 10.39 2.62 -2.73
CA ALA A 158 9.30 3.52 -2.33
C ALA A 158 9.80 4.67 -1.46
N ASN A 159 10.72 4.41 -0.52
CA ASN A 159 11.34 5.46 0.27
C ASN A 159 12.10 6.47 -0.61
N ARG A 160 12.82 6.02 -1.64
CA ARG A 160 13.46 6.92 -2.61
C ARG A 160 12.43 7.67 -3.46
N PHE A 161 11.37 6.98 -3.89
CA PHE A 161 10.29 7.59 -4.65
C PHE A 161 9.63 8.73 -3.86
N PHE A 162 9.31 8.53 -2.59
CA PHE A 162 8.71 9.57 -1.74
C PHE A 162 9.65 10.74 -1.44
N LYS A 163 10.98 10.51 -1.40
CA LYS A 163 11.97 11.59 -1.28
C LYS A 163 12.04 12.46 -2.53
N ASN A 164 11.89 11.87 -3.71
CA ASN A 164 11.89 12.62 -4.97
C ASN A 164 10.60 13.43 -5.22
N LEU A 165 9.62 13.34 -4.31
CA LEU A 165 8.39 14.14 -4.36
C LEU A 165 8.48 15.41 -3.48
N GLU A 166 9.62 15.64 -2.83
CA GLU A 166 9.99 16.91 -2.16
C GLU A 166 10.60 17.88 -3.18
#